data_AF-A0A924G9U8-F1
#
_entry.id   AF-A0A924G9U8-F1
#
_cell.length_a   1.000
_cell.length_b   1.000
_cell.length_c   1.000
_cell.angle_alpha   90.00
_cell.angle_beta   90.00
_cell.angle_gamma   90.00
#
_symmetry.space_group_name_H-M   'P 1'
#
loop_
_entity.id
_entity.type
_entity.pdbx_description
1 polymer ?
#
loop_
_entity_poly.entity_id
_entity_poly.type
_entity_poly.pdbx_seq_one_letter_code
_entity_poly.pdbx_strand_id
1 'polypeptide(L)' 'PESAFERSWASLDRVGNLSSSAVLHVLADTMQAGAAAGSKGLLFALGPGVSAEFVLLEWP' A
#
# COMPACT_ATOMS: atom_id res chain seq x y z
N PRO A 1 8.12 10.46 -7.54
CA PRO A 1 7.81 9.04 -7.85
C PRO A 1 8.33 8.09 -6.78
N GLU A 2 9.61 8.22 -6.40
CA GLU A 2 10.23 7.43 -5.33
C GLU A 2 9.53 7.62 -3.98
N SER A 3 9.15 8.86 -3.68
CA SER A 3 8.40 9.20 -2.47
C SER A 3 7.03 8.54 -2.35
N ALA A 4 6.42 8.13 -3.47
CA ALA A 4 5.12 7.44 -3.46
C ALA A 4 5.20 6.04 -2.82
N PHE A 5 6.40 5.45 -2.76
CA PHE A 5 6.64 4.12 -2.19
C PHE A 5 7.32 4.15 -0.81
N GLU A 6 7.58 5.34 -0.24
CA GLU A 6 8.26 5.49 1.06
C GLU A 6 7.63 4.62 2.15
N ARG A 7 6.29 4.55 2.22
CA ARG A 7 5.57 3.72 3.20
C ARG A 7 5.72 2.24 2.95
N SER A 8 5.71 1.81 1.69
CA SER A 8 5.94 0.41 1.33
C SER A 8 7.35 -0.02 1.73
N TRP A 9 8.35 0.83 1.48
CA TRP A 9 9.73 0.57 1.88
C TRP A 9 9.91 0.59 3.40
N ALA A 10 9.33 1.56 4.10
CA ALA A 10 9.38 1.63 5.55
C ALA A 10 8.72 0.41 6.22
N SER A 11 7.60 -0.08 5.68
CA SER A 11 6.96 -1.32 6.15
C SER A 11 7.86 -2.53 5.92
N LEU A 12 8.44 -2.66 4.72
CA LEU A 12 9.34 -3.77 4.40
C LEU A 12 10.59 -3.80 5.30
N ASP A 13 11.20 -2.64 5.56
CA ASP A 13 12.35 -2.53 6.46
C ASP A 13 12.00 -2.91 7.92
N ARG A 14 10.80 -2.51 8.37
CA ARG A 14 10.34 -2.72 9.74
C ARG A 14 9.89 -4.16 10.03
N VAL A 15 9.18 -4.81 9.10
CA VAL A 15 8.51 -6.11 9.36
C VAL A 15 8.75 -7.18 8.31
N GLY A 16 9.44 -6.87 7.21
CA GLY A 16 9.68 -7.82 6.12
C GLY A 16 8.42 -8.14 5.31
N ASN A 17 8.52 -9.19 4.47
CA ASN A 17 7.43 -9.63 3.62
C ASN A 17 6.43 -10.49 4.42
N LEU A 18 5.26 -9.92 4.72
CA LEU A 18 4.16 -10.60 5.42
C LEU A 18 3.20 -11.36 4.48
N SER A 19 3.66 -11.70 3.28
CA SER A 19 2.85 -12.33 2.23
C SER A 19 1.61 -11.50 1.92
N SER A 20 0.43 -12.12 1.78
CA SER A 20 -0.83 -11.47 1.44
C SER A 20 -1.22 -10.32 2.36
N SER A 21 -0.81 -10.34 3.63
CA SER A 21 -1.16 -9.29 4.59
C SER A 21 -0.33 -8.02 4.43
N ALA A 22 0.84 -8.07 3.76
CA ALA A 22 1.75 -6.92 3.66
C ALA A 22 1.08 -5.66 3.11
N VAL A 23 0.20 -5.81 2.12
CA VAL A 23 -0.52 -4.69 1.49
C VAL A 23 -1.49 -3.99 2.46
N LEU A 24 -2.07 -4.72 3.40
CA LEU A 24 -2.98 -4.18 4.41
C LEU A 24 -2.23 -3.39 5.50
N HIS A 25 -1.01 -3.80 5.83
CA HIS A 25 -0.15 -3.06 6.74
C HIS A 25 0.27 -1.71 6.12
N VAL A 26 0.65 -1.70 4.84
CA VAL A 26 0.96 -0.45 4.12
C VAL A 26 -0.27 0.47 4.02
N LEU A 27 -1.45 -0.11 3.78
CA LEU A 27 -2.70 0.66 3.78
C LEU A 27 -2.97 1.31 5.14
N ALA A 28 -2.82 0.55 6.24
CA ALA A 28 -3.00 1.07 7.59
C ALA A 28 -2.03 2.21 7.92
N ASP A 29 -0.73 2.06 7.59
CA ASP A 29 0.29 3.09 7.79
C ASP A 29 0.01 4.35 6.92
N THR A 30 -0.65 4.17 5.76
CA THR A 30 -1.07 5.28 4.88
C THR A 30 -2.27 6.03 5.46
N MET A 31 -3.25 5.29 5.98
CA MET A 31 -4.43 5.87 6.65
C MET A 31 -4.03 6.72 7.86
N GLN A 32 -3.13 6.20 8.70
CA GLN A 32 -2.68 6.88 9.91
C GLN A 32 -1.95 8.21 9.63
N ALA A 33 -1.34 8.33 8.46
CA ALA A 33 -0.66 9.57 8.10
C ALA A 33 -1.56 10.65 7.49
N GLY A 34 -2.85 10.37 7.34
CA GLY A 34 -3.84 11.36 6.91
C GLY A 34 -3.76 11.70 5.43
N ALA A 35 -4.21 10.77 4.58
CA ALA A 35 -4.44 11.08 3.18
C ALA A 35 -5.51 12.18 3.03
N ALA A 36 -5.39 13.01 2.01
CA ALA A 36 -6.30 14.13 1.78
C ALA A 36 -7.71 13.63 1.42
N ALA A 37 -8.75 14.21 2.01
CA ALA A 37 -10.14 13.90 1.70
C ALA A 37 -10.44 14.06 0.21
N GLY A 38 -11.19 13.11 -0.37
CA GLY A 38 -11.50 13.05 -1.80
C GLY A 38 -10.30 12.75 -2.71
N SER A 39 -9.08 12.60 -2.17
CA SER A 39 -7.93 12.18 -2.98
C SER A 39 -8.01 10.69 -3.32
N LYS A 40 -7.33 10.31 -4.41
CA LYS A 40 -7.30 8.93 -4.90
C LYS A 40 -5.98 8.26 -4.55
N GLY A 41 -6.04 6.97 -4.24
CA GLY A 41 -4.89 6.10 -4.04
C GLY A 41 -5.03 4.82 -4.84
N LEU A 42 -3.91 4.25 -5.31
CA LEU A 42 -3.89 2.93 -5.94
C LEU A 42 -3.24 1.95 -4.97
N LEU A 43 -4.01 0.96 -4.51
CA LEU A 43 -3.48 -0.19 -3.78
C LEU A 43 -3.23 -1.32 -4.78
N PHE A 44 -2.06 -1.95 -4.72
CA PHE A 44 -1.78 -3.09 -5.57
C PHE A 44 -0.93 -4.14 -4.87
N ALA A 45 -1.07 -5.38 -5.31
CA ALA A 45 -0.30 -6.53 -4.86
C ALA A 45 0.03 -7.44 -6.03
N LEU A 46 1.13 -8.20 -5.88
CA LEU A 46 1.60 -9.17 -6.86
C LEU A 46 1.56 -10.57 -6.27
N GLY A 47 1.08 -11.53 -7.06
CA GLY A 47 0.91 -12.92 -6.65
C GLY A 47 1.46 -13.91 -7.67
N PRO A 48 1.49 -15.21 -7.32
CA PRO A 48 1.90 -16.27 -8.23
C PRO A 48 1.01 -16.31 -9.49
N GLY A 49 1.57 -16.85 -10.59
CA GLY A 49 0.87 -16.87 -11.87
C GLY A 49 0.91 -15.55 -12.63
N VAL A 50 1.90 -14.69 -12.33
CA VAL A 50 2.05 -13.35 -12.94
C VAL A 50 0.78 -12.51 -12.75
N SER A 51 0.16 -12.68 -11.58
CA SER A 51 -1.07 -11.98 -11.25
C SER A 51 -0.76 -10.67 -10.55
N ALA A 52 -1.48 -9.64 -10.94
CA ALA A 52 -1.45 -8.33 -10.33
C ALA A 52 -2.88 -7.92 -9.99
N GLU A 53 -3.10 -7.52 -8.75
CA GLU A 53 -4.38 -7.05 -8.25
C GLU A 53 -4.29 -5.56 -8.00
N PHE A 54 -5.30 -4.80 -8.45
CA PHE A 54 -5.34 -3.34 -8.36
C PHE A 54 -6.68 -2.89 -7.80
N VAL A 55 -6.65 -2.02 -6.80
CA VAL A 55 -7.84 -1.41 -6.18
C VAL A 55 -7.66 0.10 -6.17
N LEU A 56 -8.57 0.81 -6.83
CA LEU A 56 -8.66 2.26 -6.72
C LEU A 56 -9.41 2.63 -5.44
N LEU A 57 -8.76 3.41 -4.59
CA LEU A 57 -9.32 3.92 -3.34
C LEU A 57 -9.63 5.40 -3.50
N GLU A 58 -10.70 5.85 -2.85
CA GLU A 58 -11.03 7.25 -2.64
C GLU A 58 -11.15 7.49 -1.13
N TRP A 59 -10.43 8.48 -0.62
CA TRP A 59 -10.44 8.80 0.80
C TRP A 59 -11.69 9.61 1.16
N PRO A 60 -12.32 9.33 2.32
CA PRO A 60 -13.53 10.02 2.75
C PRO A 60 -13.30 11.51 3.01
#